data_AF-A0A496ZZF8-F1
#
_entry.id   AF-A0A496ZZF8-F1
#
_cell.length_a   1.000
_cell.length_b   1.000
_cell.length_c   1.000
_cell.angle_alpha   90.00
_cell.angle_beta   90.00
_cell.angle_gamma   90.00
#
_symmetry.space_group_name_H-M   'P 1'
#
loop_
_entity.id
_entity.type
_entity.pdbx_description
1 polymer ?
#
loop_
_entity_poly.entity_id
_entity_poly.type
_entity_poly.pdbx_seq_one_letter_code
_entity_poly.pdbx_strand_id
1 'polypeptide(L)' 'MLTFKILRPKYEWEAKKIGAGPPPIRTEAGWLLIYHGVDVNHIYRAGAALLDLEDPSRVI' A
#
# COMPACT_ATOMS: atom_id res chain seq x y z
N MET A 1 -14.99 -15.47 -7.06
CA MET A 1 -13.82 -14.61 -7.37
C MET A 1 -13.09 -14.34 -6.05
N LEU A 2 -11.92 -14.93 -5.83
CA LEU A 2 -11.15 -14.75 -4.59
C LEU A 2 -10.67 -13.30 -4.48
N THR A 3 -11.08 -12.57 -3.45
CA THR A 3 -10.64 -11.19 -3.23
C THR A 3 -9.40 -11.20 -2.34
N PHE A 4 -8.21 -11.30 -2.95
CA PHE A 4 -6.95 -11.15 -2.24
C PHE A 4 -6.68 -9.67 -1.96
N LYS A 5 -6.38 -9.31 -0.71
CA LYS A 5 -6.19 -7.91 -0.28
C LYS A 5 -4.94 -7.81 0.60
N ILE A 6 -3.94 -7.07 0.14
CA ILE A 6 -2.67 -6.83 0.85
C ILE A 6 -2.81 -5.62 1.80
N LEU A 7 -3.29 -4.49 1.26
CA LEU A 7 -3.53 -3.25 1.99
C LEU A 7 -5.00 -2.84 1.92
N ARG A 8 -5.44 -2.05 2.90
CA ARG A 8 -6.73 -1.36 2.92
C ARG A 8 -6.54 0.04 3.51
N PRO A 9 -7.40 1.02 3.17
CA PRO A 9 -7.42 2.29 3.87
C PRO A 9 -7.53 2.10 5.39
N LYS A 10 -6.64 2.76 6.13
CA LYS A 10 -6.61 2.82 7.60
C LYS A 10 -6.67 4.25 8.13
N TYR A 11 -6.20 5.22 7.35
CA TYR A 11 -6.11 6.62 7.74
C TYR A 11 -7.04 7.53 6.92
N GLU A 12 -7.41 8.70 7.46
CA GLU A 12 -8.32 9.64 6.80
C GLU A 12 -7.83 10.10 5.42
N TRP A 13 -6.52 10.28 5.29
CA TRP A 13 -5.89 10.76 4.05
C TRP A 13 -5.98 9.76 2.89
N GLU A 14 -6.32 8.50 3.18
CA GLU A 14 -6.46 7.40 2.22
C GLU A 14 -7.86 6.75 2.25
N ALA A 15 -8.81 7.35 2.98
CA ALA A 15 -10.09 6.75 3.36
C ALA A 15 -10.98 6.31 2.18
N LYS A 16 -10.84 6.93 1.00
CA LYS A 16 -11.67 6.62 -0.17
C LYS A 16 -11.17 5.40 -0.94
N LYS A 17 -9.87 5.38 -1.26
CA LYS A 17 -9.20 4.25 -1.92
C LYS A 17 -7.69 4.38 -1.81
N ILE A 18 -7.03 3.24 -1.95
CA ILE A 18 -5.59 3.14 -2.16
C ILE A 18 -5.29 2.35 -3.43
N GLY A 19 -4.10 2.54 -3.98
CA GLY A 19 -3.60 1.74 -5.09
C GLY A 19 -2.08 1.74 -5.16
N ALA A 20 -1.50 0.61 -5.58
CA ALA A 20 -0.07 0.50 -5.81
C ALA A 20 0.39 1.56 -6.81
N GLY A 21 1.58 2.14 -6.57
CA GLY A 21 2.24 3.05 -7.48
C GLY A 21 3.21 2.28 -8.38
N PRO A 22 4.54 2.46 -8.21
CA PRO A 22 5.54 1.70 -8.94
C PRO A 22 5.65 0.24 -8.44
N PRO A 23 6.36 -0.63 -9.17
CA PRO A 23 6.81 -1.91 -8.64
C PRO A 23 7.54 -1.75 -7.29
N PRO A 24 7.31 -2.63 -6.30
CA PRO A 24 8.00 -2.56 -5.01
C PRO A 24 9.53 -2.68 -5.16
N ILE A 25 10.27 -1.98 -4.31
CA ILE A 25 11.73 -1.99 -4.30
C ILE A 25 12.20 -2.95 -3.20
N ARG A 26 13.05 -3.92 -3.55
CA ARG A 26 13.65 -4.82 -2.55
C ARG A 26 14.63 -4.05 -1.68
N THR A 27 14.53 -4.22 -0.37
CA THR A 27 15.47 -3.69 0.64
C THR A 27 15.86 -4.80 1.62
N GLU A 28 16.82 -4.54 2.50
CA GLU A 28 17.16 -5.48 3.58
C GLU A 28 16.02 -5.65 4.60
N ALA A 29 15.11 -4.68 4.69
CA ALA A 29 14.00 -4.69 5.63
C ALA A 29 12.72 -5.31 5.06
N GLY A 30 12.60 -5.47 3.74
CA GLY A 30 11.34 -5.82 3.08
C GLY A 30 11.22 -5.29 1.66
N TRP A 31 10.09 -5.57 1.01
CA TRP A 31 9.69 -4.87 -0.22
C TRP A 31 9.06 -3.52 0.14
N LEU A 32 9.77 -2.44 -0.17
CA LEU A 32 9.26 -1.08 -0.05
C LEU A 32 8.24 -0.83 -1.17
N LEU A 33 6.96 -0.76 -0.80
CA LEU A 33 5.88 -0.40 -1.71
C LEU A 33 5.51 1.07 -1.50
N ILE A 34 5.67 1.89 -2.54
CA ILE A 34 5.08 3.22 -2.61
C ILE A 34 3.67 3.09 -3.21
N TYR A 35 2.69 3.70 -2.54
CA TYR A 35 1.29 3.65 -2.96
C TYR A 35 0.65 5.05 -2.88
N HIS A 36 -0.47 5.24 -3.57
CA HIS A 36 -1.27 6.44 -3.42
C HIS A 36 -2.49 6.18 -2.55
N GLY A 37 -2.83 7.15 -1.70
CA GLY A 37 -4.09 7.22 -0.97
C GLY A 37 -4.92 8.40 -1.46
N VAL A 38 -6.24 8.21 -1.50
CA VAL A 38 -7.20 9.24 -1.87
C VAL A 38 -8.13 9.46 -0.70
N ASP A 39 -8.26 10.71 -0.25
CA ASP A 39 -9.22 11.06 0.80
C ASP A 39 -10.63 11.27 0.24
N VAL A 40 -11.58 11.58 1.13
CA VAL A 40 -12.99 11.83 0.77
C VAL A 40 -13.17 13.04 -0.16
N ASN A 41 -12.23 13.98 -0.13
CA ASN A 41 -12.21 15.19 -0.97
C ASN A 41 -11.45 14.97 -2.29
N HIS A 42 -11.07 13.73 -2.61
CA HIS A 42 -10.30 13.35 -3.80
C HIS A 42 -8.87 13.91 -3.84
N ILE A 43 -8.30 14.26 -2.70
CA ILE A 43 -6.90 14.70 -2.63
C ILE A 43 -6.01 13.45 -2.60
N TYR A 44 -5.07 13.39 -3.55
CA TYR A 44 -4.09 12.31 -3.67
C TYR A 44 -2.86 12.62 -2.82
N ARG A 45 -2.38 11.63 -2.07
CA ARG A 45 -1.11 11.69 -1.32
C ARG A 45 -0.35 10.38 -1.48
N ALA A 46 0.97 10.43 -1.31
CA ALA A 46 1.82 9.26 -1.34
C ALA A 46 1.95 8.66 0.08
N GLY A 47 1.94 7.33 0.15
CA GLY A 47 2.30 6.56 1.34
C GLY A 47 3.31 5.47 1.00
N ALA A 48 3.84 4.84 2.04
CA ALA A 48 4.76 3.72 1.93
C ALA A 48 4.29 2.58 2.85
N ALA A 49 4.48 1.35 2.41
CA ALA A 49 4.32 0.16 3.22
C ALA A 49 5.53 -0.76 3.00
N LEU A 50 5.87 -1.53 4.03
CA LEU A 50 6.90 -2.55 3.94
C LEU A 50 6.20 -3.91 3.90
N LEU A 51 6.53 -4.71 2.88
CA LEU A 51 5.99 -6.07 2.74
C LEU A 51 7.10 -7.09 3.03
N ASP A 52 6.72 -8.23 3.58
CA ASP A 52 7.65 -9.32 3.91
C ASP A 52 8.37 -9.84 2.64
N LEU A 53 9.67 -10.14 2.76
CA LEU A 53 10.51 -10.56 1.62
C LEU A 53 10.11 -11.92 1.05
N GLU A 54 9.70 -12.85 1.92
CA GLU A 54 9.35 -14.22 1.58
C GLU A 54 7.86 -14.33 1.21
N ASP A 55 7.00 -13.58 1.90
CA ASP A 55 5.56 -13.52 1.62
C ASP A 55 5.05 -12.07 1.47
N PRO A 56 5.12 -11.48 0.26
CA PRO A 56 4.71 -10.09 0.02
C PRO A 56 3.20 -9.84 0.18
N SER A 57 2.41 -10.87 0.51
CA SER A 57 1.02 -10.69 0.94
C SER A 57 0.90 -10.06 2.33
N ARG A 58 1.98 -10.09 3.12
CA ARG A 58 2.03 -9.63 4.50
C ARG A 58 2.71 -8.27 4.60
N VAL A 59 2.05 -7.35 5.29
CA VAL A 59 2.62 -6.05 5.68
C VAL A 59 3.34 -6.23 7.02
N ILE A 60 4.55 -5.69 7.16
CA ILE A 60 5.41 -5.79 8.36
C ILE A 60 5.81 -4.43 8.93
#